data_AF-H5SD06-F1
#
_entry.id   AF-H5SD06-F1
#
_cell.length_a   1.000
_cell.length_b   1.000
_cell.length_c   1.000
_cell.angle_alpha   90.00
_cell.angle_beta   90.00
_cell.angle_gamma   90.00
#
_symmetry.space_group_name_H-M   'P 1'
#
loop_
_entity.id
_entity.type
_entity.pdbx_description
1 polymer ?
#
loop_
_entity_poly.entity_id
_entity_poly.type
_entity_poly.pdbx_seq_one_letter_code
_entity_poly.pdbx_strand_id
1 'polypeptide(L)'
;MRRQQFDPLQVQLRQDNGRWLLVVGNEVLKSFAHRDTDAMFALNVIRFYRLTERWTLGEGDAAIEFWFSFGQPPRGRIPGQQTIPISPDKLHVRPIGQDYWVTDGAYRYFRFRRLQDAEQAVHIIRQFRFTQVGVIGRPQPIMIYFLADP
;
A
#
# COMPACT_ATOMS: atom_id res chain seq x y z
N MET A 1 5.08 0.74 15.28
CA MET A 1 3.95 0.23 14.47
C MET A 1 2.65 0.65 15.14
N ARG A 2 1.69 1.15 14.37
CA ARG A 2 0.35 1.53 14.84
C ARG A 2 -0.69 0.65 14.18
N ARG A 3 -1.66 0.13 14.93
CA ARG A 3 -2.77 -0.66 14.38
C ARG A 3 -4.07 0.11 14.58
N GLN A 4 -4.89 0.16 13.54
CA GLN A 4 -6.23 0.76 13.57
C GLN A 4 -7.22 -0.27 13.04
N GLN A 5 -8.27 -0.53 13.82
CA GLN A 5 -9.40 -1.37 13.42
C GLN A 5 -10.56 -0.48 13.00
N PHE A 6 -11.38 -0.95 12.07
CA PHE A 6 -12.57 -0.26 11.61
C PHE A 6 -13.58 -1.25 11.01
N ASP A 7 -14.86 -0.88 11.02
CA ASP A 7 -15.86 -1.60 10.22
C ASP A 7 -15.71 -1.13 8.77
N PRO A 8 -15.43 -2.02 7.79
CA PRO A 8 -15.43 -1.65 6.40
C PRO A 8 -16.70 -0.91 6.06
N LEU A 9 -17.90 -1.43 6.35
CA LEU A 9 -19.18 -0.86 5.90
C LEU A 9 -19.45 0.58 6.36
N GLN A 10 -18.78 1.04 7.41
CA GLN A 10 -18.88 2.41 7.92
C GLN A 10 -17.87 3.39 7.28
N VAL A 11 -16.92 2.89 6.47
CA VAL A 11 -15.96 3.76 5.76
C VAL A 11 -16.67 4.58 4.70
N GLN A 12 -16.57 5.91 4.77
CA GLN A 12 -17.19 6.82 3.81
C GLN A 12 -16.14 7.61 3.06
N LEU A 13 -16.47 7.99 1.84
CA LEU A 13 -15.71 8.98 1.10
C LEU A 13 -16.26 10.38 1.46
N ARG A 14 -15.39 11.26 1.95
CA ARG A 14 -15.73 12.64 2.28
C ARG A 14 -14.80 13.60 1.56
N GLN A 15 -15.36 14.68 1.04
CA GLN A 15 -14.57 15.80 0.55
C GLN A 15 -14.45 16.86 1.65
N ASP A 16 -13.24 17.31 1.93
CA ASP A 16 -12.96 18.37 2.91
C ASP A 16 -11.83 19.26 2.39
N ASN A 17 -12.08 20.56 2.30
CA ASN A 17 -11.13 21.55 1.75
C ASN A 17 -10.49 21.11 0.42
N GLY A 18 -11.30 20.57 -0.50
CA GLY A 18 -10.84 20.10 -1.81
C GLY A 18 -10.05 18.78 -1.78
N ARG A 19 -9.90 18.14 -0.62
CA ARG A 19 -9.22 16.84 -0.47
C ARG A 19 -10.25 15.72 -0.33
N TRP A 20 -9.96 14.60 -0.96
CA TRP A 20 -10.72 13.36 -0.81
C TRP A 20 -10.16 12.53 0.34
N LEU A 21 -11.05 12.17 1.27
CA LEU A 21 -10.73 11.45 2.49
C LEU A 21 -11.59 10.19 2.59
N LEU A 22 -10.98 9.06 2.95
CA LEU A 22 -11.69 7.93 3.53
C LEU A 22 -11.78 8.14 5.03
N VAL A 23 -12.99 8.11 5.57
CA VAL A 23 -13.28 8.40 6.98
C VAL A 23 -14.15 7.31 7.61
N VAL A 24 -14.03 7.13 8.92
CA VAL A 24 -14.96 6.33 9.74
C VAL A 24 -15.41 7.20 10.89
N GLY A 25 -16.69 7.59 10.88
CA GLY A 25 -17.17 8.66 11.75
C GLY A 25 -16.35 9.94 11.55
N ASN A 26 -15.67 10.40 12.61
CA ASN A 26 -14.82 11.59 12.55
C ASN A 26 -13.33 11.27 12.30
N GLU A 27 -12.95 10.00 12.28
CA GLU A 27 -11.55 9.61 12.05
C GLU A 27 -11.22 9.54 10.56
N VAL A 28 -10.09 10.13 10.18
CA VAL A 28 -9.55 9.99 8.82
C VAL A 28 -8.72 8.71 8.73
N LEU A 29 -9.14 7.78 7.90
CA LEU A 29 -8.35 6.60 7.54
C LEU A 29 -7.25 6.97 6.54
N LYS A 30 -7.61 7.64 5.43
CA LYS A 30 -6.65 7.93 4.35
C LYS A 30 -7.03 9.18 3.58
N SER A 31 -6.05 9.99 3.21
CA SER A 31 -6.22 11.14 2.31
C SER A 31 -5.66 10.81 0.93
N PHE A 32 -6.40 11.18 -0.11
CA PHE A 32 -6.04 11.03 -1.53
C PHE A 32 -5.73 12.38 -2.19
N ALA A 33 -5.59 13.45 -1.38
CA ALA A 33 -5.47 14.82 -1.87
C ALA A 33 -6.56 15.10 -2.92
N HIS A 34 -6.20 15.55 -4.13
CA HIS A 34 -7.15 15.90 -5.18
C HIS A 34 -7.50 14.73 -6.13
N ARG A 35 -7.19 13.48 -5.73
CA ARG A 35 -7.36 12.28 -6.58
C ARG A 35 -8.66 11.54 -6.24
N ASP A 36 -9.76 12.04 -6.78
CA ASP A 36 -11.12 11.50 -6.58
C ASP A 36 -11.25 10.03 -7.01
N THR A 37 -10.76 9.69 -8.21
CA THR A 37 -10.88 8.35 -8.81
C THR A 37 -10.13 7.32 -7.98
N ASP A 38 -8.94 7.67 -7.49
CA ASP A 38 -8.15 6.80 -6.61
C ASP A 38 -8.82 6.62 -5.25
N ALA A 39 -9.47 7.65 -4.72
CA ALA A 39 -10.22 7.57 -3.46
C ALA A 39 -11.47 6.68 -3.58
N MET A 40 -12.21 6.80 -4.68
CA MET A 40 -13.35 5.92 -4.99
C MET A 40 -12.90 4.47 -5.17
N PHE A 41 -11.80 4.23 -5.91
CA PHE A 41 -11.26 2.88 -6.08
C PHE A 41 -10.78 2.30 -4.74
N ALA A 42 -10.18 3.10 -3.87
CA ALA A 42 -9.79 2.66 -2.54
C ALA A 42 -10.99 2.27 -1.66
N LEU A 43 -12.11 3.00 -1.72
CA LEU A 43 -13.35 2.60 -1.06
C LEU A 43 -13.84 1.23 -1.57
N ASN A 44 -13.79 1.02 -2.88
CA ASN A 44 -14.14 -0.26 -3.50
C ASN A 44 -13.22 -1.40 -3.04
N VAL A 45 -11.91 -1.16 -2.95
CA VAL A 45 -10.94 -2.13 -2.41
C VAL A 45 -11.27 -2.50 -0.96
N ILE A 46 -11.56 -1.52 -0.11
CA ILE A 46 -11.96 -1.76 1.29
C ILE A 46 -13.22 -2.61 1.38
N ARG A 47 -14.24 -2.29 0.59
CA ARG A 47 -15.51 -3.04 0.56
C ARG A 47 -15.34 -4.45 0.03
N PHE A 48 -14.71 -4.59 -1.13
CA PHE A 48 -14.55 -5.86 -1.82
C PHE A 48 -13.76 -6.87 -0.98
N TYR A 49 -12.63 -6.45 -0.44
CA TYR A 49 -11.77 -7.30 0.38
C TYR A 49 -12.19 -7.38 1.85
N ARG A 50 -13.23 -6.64 2.25
CA ARG A 50 -13.68 -6.52 3.66
C ARG A 50 -12.51 -6.18 4.57
N LEU A 51 -11.77 -5.13 4.22
CA LEU A 51 -10.63 -4.69 5.03
C LEU A 51 -11.15 -4.15 6.37
N THR A 52 -10.60 -4.66 7.46
CA THR A 52 -11.02 -4.36 8.84
C THR A 52 -9.88 -3.76 9.65
N GLU A 53 -8.64 -3.91 9.21
CA GLU A 53 -7.47 -3.36 9.90
C GLU A 53 -6.49 -2.71 8.94
N ARG A 54 -5.87 -1.63 9.44
CA ARG A 54 -4.70 -0.99 8.84
C ARG A 54 -3.57 -0.97 9.85
N TRP A 55 -2.42 -1.48 9.47
CA TRP A 55 -1.20 -1.43 10.27
C TRP A 55 -0.21 -0.49 9.60
N THR A 56 0.15 0.60 10.27
CA THR A 56 1.12 1.58 9.81
C THR A 56 2.48 1.30 10.44
N LEU A 57 3.51 1.18 9.60
CA LEU A 57 4.89 0.97 9.99
C LEU A 57 5.76 2.11 9.47
N GLY A 58 6.67 2.62 10.30
CA GLY A 58 7.40 3.86 10.04
C GLY A 58 6.56 5.11 10.33
N GLU A 59 7.12 6.26 9.95
CA GLU A 59 6.55 7.59 10.19
C GLU A 59 6.78 8.50 8.98
N GLY A 60 6.00 9.58 8.89
CA GLY A 60 6.14 10.60 7.84
C GLY A 60 5.96 10.07 6.42
N ASP A 61 6.84 10.52 5.52
CA ASP A 61 6.85 10.19 4.09
C ASP A 61 7.34 8.77 3.77
N ALA A 62 7.91 8.08 4.76
CA ALA A 62 8.42 6.71 4.64
C ALA A 62 7.54 5.66 5.35
N ALA A 63 6.37 6.06 5.84
CA ALA A 63 5.42 5.14 6.43
C ALA A 63 4.76 4.27 5.35
N ILE A 64 4.65 2.97 5.61
CA ILE A 64 3.87 2.05 4.78
C ILE A 64 2.68 1.48 5.55
N GLU A 65 1.71 0.96 4.81
CA GLU A 65 0.48 0.41 5.37
C GLU A 65 0.30 -1.04 4.92
N PHE A 66 0.04 -1.91 5.88
CA PHE A 66 -0.46 -3.26 5.65
C PHE A 66 -1.95 -3.29 5.97
N TRP A 67 -2.76 -3.79 5.05
CA TRP A 67 -4.21 -3.86 5.21
C TRP A 67 -4.65 -5.32 5.32
N PHE A 68 -5.54 -5.60 6.26
CA PHE A 68 -5.98 -6.96 6.60
C PHE A 68 -7.50 -7.06 6.59
N SER A 69 -7.99 -8.30 6.41
CA SER A 69 -9.36 -8.71 6.62
C SER A 69 -9.39 -9.76 7.73
N PHE A 70 -9.96 -9.39 8.88
CA PHE A 70 -10.01 -10.18 10.11
C PHE A 70 -8.66 -10.80 10.49
N GLY A 71 -7.62 -9.97 10.52
CA GLY A 71 -6.25 -10.38 10.85
C GLY A 71 -5.53 -11.21 9.78
N GLN A 72 -6.12 -11.41 8.60
CA GLN A 72 -5.53 -12.15 7.48
C GLN A 72 -5.30 -11.26 6.26
N PRO A 73 -4.30 -11.55 5.41
CA PRO A 73 -4.15 -10.90 4.12
C PRO A 73 -5.40 -11.05 3.27
N PRO A 74 -5.88 -9.98 2.61
CA PRO A 74 -7.00 -10.08 1.69
C PRO A 74 -6.66 -11.00 0.51
N ARG A 75 -7.64 -11.77 0.03
CA ARG A 75 -7.48 -12.73 -1.08
C ARG A 75 -8.44 -12.43 -2.21
N GLY A 76 -8.05 -12.81 -3.42
CA GLY A 76 -8.82 -12.59 -4.65
C GLY A 76 -8.34 -11.37 -5.43
N ARG A 77 -9.01 -11.08 -6.55
CA ARG A 77 -8.68 -9.97 -7.46
C ARG A 77 -9.92 -9.15 -7.74
N ILE A 78 -9.84 -7.84 -7.50
CA ILE A 78 -10.86 -6.88 -7.95
C ILE A 78 -10.50 -6.38 -9.36
N PRO A 79 -11.47 -6.18 -10.27
CA PRO A 79 -11.22 -5.58 -11.58
C PRO A 79 -10.52 -4.22 -11.47
N GLY A 80 -9.60 -3.93 -12.39
CA GLY A 80 -8.84 -2.68 -12.41
C GLY A 80 -7.70 -2.58 -11.38
N GLN A 81 -7.56 -3.57 -10.49
CA GLN A 81 -6.45 -3.61 -9.55
C GLN A 81 -5.11 -3.74 -10.26
N GLN A 82 -4.16 -2.92 -9.82
CA GLN A 82 -2.76 -3.07 -10.17
C GLN A 82 -2.01 -3.70 -9.01
N THR A 83 -1.20 -4.70 -9.32
CA THR A 83 -0.35 -5.35 -8.33
C THR A 83 1.09 -5.39 -8.78
N ILE A 84 2.00 -5.29 -7.82
CA ILE A 84 3.42 -5.57 -7.99
C ILE A 84 3.69 -6.93 -7.35
N PRO A 85 4.18 -7.93 -8.10
CA PRO A 85 4.56 -9.21 -7.53
C PRO A 85 5.77 -9.05 -6.61
N ILE A 86 5.75 -9.76 -5.48
CA ILE A 86 6.88 -9.84 -4.55
C ILE A 86 7.12 -11.28 -4.13
N SER A 87 8.39 -11.64 -3.86
CA SER A 87 8.77 -12.95 -3.34
C SER A 87 9.26 -12.80 -1.90
N PRO A 88 8.42 -13.07 -0.87
CA PRO A 88 8.77 -12.88 0.54
C PRO A 88 10.12 -13.44 0.96
N ASP A 89 10.47 -14.60 0.42
CA ASP A 89 11.70 -15.33 0.77
C ASP A 89 12.96 -14.64 0.21
N LYS A 90 12.82 -13.88 -0.88
CA LYS A 90 13.92 -13.14 -1.51
C LYS A 90 14.11 -11.73 -0.93
N LEU A 91 13.11 -11.21 -0.22
CA LEU A 91 13.16 -9.86 0.33
C LEU A 91 14.22 -9.76 1.44
N HIS A 92 15.06 -8.75 1.35
CA HIS A 92 16.05 -8.38 2.34
C HIS A 92 16.20 -6.86 2.41
N VAL A 93 16.80 -6.38 3.49
CA VAL A 93 17.07 -4.95 3.67
C VAL A 93 18.46 -4.64 3.11
N ARG A 94 18.58 -3.53 2.37
CA ARG A 94 19.86 -2.99 1.91
C ARG A 94 19.97 -1.50 2.25
N PRO A 95 21.05 -1.06 2.93
CA PRO A 95 21.33 0.37 3.07
C PRO A 95 21.74 0.95 1.72
N ILE A 96 21.10 2.05 1.31
CA ILE A 96 21.42 2.78 0.08
C ILE A 96 21.35 4.27 0.38
N GLY A 97 22.52 4.93 0.39
CA GLY A 97 22.63 6.30 0.86
C GLY A 97 22.29 6.37 2.35
N GLN A 98 21.34 7.25 2.71
CA GLN A 98 20.88 7.44 4.10
C GLN A 98 19.63 6.61 4.44
N ASP A 99 19.10 5.87 3.47
CA ASP A 99 17.85 5.12 3.62
C ASP A 99 18.09 3.61 3.58
N TYR A 100 17.13 2.88 4.12
CA TYR A 100 17.08 1.43 4.11
C TYR A 100 15.98 0.97 3.17
N TRP A 101 16.33 0.11 2.22
CA TRP A 101 15.40 -0.37 1.21
C TRP A 101 15.09 -1.84 1.39
N VAL A 102 13.80 -2.18 1.34
CA VAL A 102 13.34 -3.56 1.17
C VAL A 102 13.40 -3.90 -0.32
N THR A 103 14.23 -4.88 -0.65
CA THR A 103 14.57 -5.26 -2.03
C THR A 103 14.68 -6.77 -2.16
N ASP A 104 14.47 -7.29 -3.37
CA ASP A 104 14.82 -8.68 -3.75
C ASP A 104 16.16 -8.76 -4.50
N GLY A 105 16.90 -7.65 -4.58
CA GLY A 105 18.12 -7.51 -5.35
C GLY A 105 17.93 -6.90 -6.73
N ALA A 106 16.76 -7.09 -7.36
CA ALA A 106 16.42 -6.54 -8.67
C ALA A 106 15.62 -5.24 -8.54
N TYR A 107 14.61 -5.23 -7.67
CA TYR A 107 13.71 -4.10 -7.46
C TYR A 107 13.78 -3.58 -6.04
N ARG A 108 13.56 -2.27 -5.90
CA ARG A 108 13.44 -1.58 -4.61
C ARG A 108 11.96 -1.32 -4.37
N TYR A 109 11.37 -1.99 -3.38
CA TYR A 109 9.91 -1.94 -3.16
C TYR A 109 9.50 -0.87 -2.17
N PHE A 110 10.18 -0.83 -1.02
CA PHE A 110 9.81 0.06 0.09
C PHE A 110 11.06 0.72 0.67
N ARG A 111 10.94 2.02 0.95
CA ARG A 111 12.00 2.84 1.52
C ARG A 111 11.66 3.17 2.96
N PHE A 112 12.65 3.06 3.84
CA PHE A 112 12.53 3.39 5.25
C PHE A 112 13.71 4.26 5.70
N ARG A 113 13.47 5.13 6.69
CA ARG A 113 14.53 5.93 7.33
C ARG A 113 15.30 5.15 8.40
N ARG A 114 14.69 4.11 8.98
CA ARG A 114 15.26 3.31 10.07
C ARG A 114 15.39 1.86 9.66
N LEU A 115 16.53 1.24 9.98
CA LEU A 115 16.79 -0.17 9.71
C LEU A 115 15.72 -1.07 10.34
N GLN A 116 15.38 -0.82 11.61
CA GLN A 116 14.39 -1.59 12.37
C GLN A 116 13.01 -1.63 11.67
N ASP A 117 12.57 -0.53 11.07
CA ASP A 117 11.30 -0.50 10.34
C ASP A 117 11.38 -1.33 9.05
N ALA A 118 12.50 -1.27 8.33
CA ALA A 118 12.70 -2.08 7.12
C ALA A 118 12.75 -3.59 7.45
N GLU A 119 13.45 -3.98 8.51
CA GLU A 119 13.52 -5.37 8.96
C GLU A 119 12.16 -5.87 9.44
N GLN A 120 11.44 -5.05 10.20
CA GLN A 120 10.07 -5.34 10.63
C GLN A 120 9.12 -5.52 9.44
N ALA A 121 9.29 -4.72 8.38
CA ALA A 121 8.50 -4.87 7.15
C ALA A 121 8.76 -6.21 6.47
N VAL A 122 10.03 -6.62 6.34
CA VAL A 122 10.40 -7.94 5.80
C VAL A 122 9.83 -9.07 6.66
N HIS A 123 9.89 -8.93 7.99
CA HIS A 123 9.31 -9.91 8.92
C HIS A 123 7.79 -10.05 8.73
N ILE A 124 7.05 -8.94 8.67
CA ILE A 124 5.60 -8.95 8.44
C ILE A 124 5.27 -9.57 7.07
N ILE A 125 5.99 -9.18 6.02
CA ILE A 125 5.77 -9.72 4.67
C ILE A 125 5.95 -11.24 4.63
N ARG A 126 6.99 -11.76 5.30
CA ARG A 126 7.25 -13.20 5.41
C ARG A 126 6.24 -13.92 6.28
N GLN A 127 5.93 -13.38 7.46
CA GLN A 127 4.98 -13.98 8.41
C GLN A 127 3.61 -14.19 7.75
N PHE A 128 3.13 -13.20 7.01
CA PHE A 128 1.81 -13.25 6.36
C PHE A 128 1.84 -13.72 4.90
N ARG A 129 3.03 -14.02 4.38
CA ARG A 129 3.23 -14.55 3.02
C ARG A 129 2.60 -13.66 1.93
N PHE A 130 2.76 -12.34 2.05
CA PHE A 130 2.28 -11.41 1.03
C PHE A 130 3.07 -11.61 -0.27
N THR A 131 2.43 -12.07 -1.33
CA THR A 131 3.07 -12.31 -2.65
C THR A 131 2.77 -11.24 -3.69
N GLN A 132 1.90 -10.29 -3.36
CA GLN A 132 1.47 -9.20 -4.23
C GLN A 132 1.27 -7.93 -3.40
N VAL A 133 1.62 -6.78 -3.96
CA VAL A 133 1.37 -5.46 -3.38
C VAL A 133 0.36 -4.74 -4.27
N GLY A 134 -0.84 -4.47 -3.74
CA GLY A 134 -1.83 -3.65 -4.43
C GLY A 134 -1.42 -2.18 -4.44
N VAL A 135 -1.46 -1.54 -5.61
CA VAL A 135 -1.09 -0.11 -5.75
C VAL A 135 -2.31 0.67 -6.24
N ILE A 136 -2.59 1.77 -5.54
CA ILE A 136 -3.61 2.75 -5.94
C ILE A 136 -2.88 4.06 -6.23
N GLY A 137 -3.14 4.59 -7.42
CA GLY A 137 -2.51 5.80 -7.93
C GLY A 137 -1.08 5.59 -8.46
N ARG A 138 -0.92 5.59 -9.79
CA ARG A 138 0.40 5.62 -10.45
C ARG A 138 1.03 7.02 -10.47
N PRO A 139 2.36 7.10 -10.64
CA PRO A 139 3.10 8.17 -11.34
C PRO A 139 3.34 7.82 -12.85
N GLN A 140 3.34 8.80 -13.76
CA GLN A 140 3.25 8.68 -15.25
C GLN A 140 4.57 8.36 -16.00
N PRO A 141 4.54 7.65 -17.16
CA PRO A 141 4.62 8.29 -18.50
C PRO A 141 3.47 7.95 -19.48
N ILE A 142 3.18 8.86 -20.43
CA ILE A 142 2.03 8.80 -21.37
C ILE A 142 2.37 8.09 -22.71
N MET A 143 3.64 7.81 -23.03
CA MET A 143 4.00 6.97 -24.18
C MET A 143 5.36 6.28 -23.99
N ILE A 144 5.42 4.98 -24.30
CA ILE A 144 6.65 4.18 -24.46
C ILE A 144 6.46 3.32 -25.72
N TYR A 145 7.40 3.37 -26.66
CA TYR A 145 7.41 2.52 -27.85
C TYR A 145 8.84 2.08 -28.20
N PHE A 146 8.96 0.87 -28.74
CA PHE A 146 10.21 0.27 -29.24
C PHE A 146 10.03 -0.01 -30.73
N LEU A 147 11.02 0.37 -31.54
CA LEU A 147 11.04 0.16 -32.99
C LEU A 147 11.95 -1.02 -33.33
N ALA A 148 11.53 -1.82 -34.29
CA ALA A 148 12.41 -2.66 -35.10
C ALA A 148 11.85 -2.63 -36.53
N ASP A 149 12.66 -2.19 -37.48
CA ASP A 149 12.41 -2.32 -38.92
C ASP A 149 13.59 -3.11 -39.52
N PRO A 150 13.34 -3.97 -40.51
CA PRO A 150 12.45 -5.13 -40.53
C PRO A 150 13.16 -6.42 -40.04
#